data_AF-A0A0L0MZF8-F1
#
_entry.id   AF-A0A0L0MZF8-F1
#
_cell.length_a   1.000
_cell.length_b   1.000
_cell.length_c   1.000
_cell.angle_alpha   90.00
_cell.angle_beta   90.00
_cell.angle_gamma   90.00
#
_symmetry.space_group_name_H-M   'P 1'
#
loop_
_entity.id
_entity.type
_entity.pdbx_description
1 polymer ?
#
loop_
_entity_poly.entity_id
_entity_poly.type
_entity_poly.pdbx_seq_one_letter_code
_entity_poly.pdbx_strand_id
1 'polypeptide(L)'
;MSFHLSAEDIRIEDNHILKARLATVSGDWRDAEFDLDEVLGNQNGMIHWDGRDFSQSAHDVTFSIEGGAEVPVLRVSLRSNNGDEYSRDVNLSERIRNEDGRFIYGGTDSESKLREWLCPDPCEGIEINPNDEWWMVLDDSDLFDVGDHLERVYDVLPELAVYSANRT
;
A
#
# COMPACT_ATOMS: atom_id res chain seq x y z
N MET A 1 -7.95 -1.66 -8.44
CA MET A 1 -9.12 -2.10 -7.64
C MET A 1 -8.63 -2.88 -6.43
N SER A 2 -9.05 -2.52 -5.22
CA SER A 2 -8.72 -3.29 -4.01
C SER A 2 -9.11 -4.76 -4.15
N PHE A 3 -8.22 -5.68 -3.80
CA PHE A 3 -8.39 -7.09 -4.16
C PHE A 3 -9.67 -7.73 -3.60
N HIS A 4 -10.00 -7.43 -2.35
CA HIS A 4 -11.10 -8.06 -1.59
C HIS A 4 -12.48 -7.88 -2.23
N LEU A 5 -12.69 -6.81 -3.00
CA LEU A 5 -13.94 -6.56 -3.74
C LEU A 5 -14.13 -7.49 -4.94
N SER A 6 -13.09 -8.22 -5.33
CA SER A 6 -13.06 -9.11 -6.50
C SER A 6 -12.37 -10.44 -6.17
N ALA A 7 -12.47 -10.86 -4.90
CA ALA A 7 -11.81 -12.03 -4.36
C ALA A 7 -12.77 -12.87 -3.52
N GLU A 8 -12.57 -14.18 -3.54
CA GLU A 8 -13.27 -15.17 -2.71
C GLU A 8 -12.27 -16.03 -1.93
N ASP A 9 -12.73 -16.67 -0.85
CA ASP A 9 -11.91 -17.56 -0.01
C ASP A 9 -10.60 -16.93 0.52
N ILE A 10 -10.67 -15.62 0.84
CA ILE A 10 -9.55 -14.82 1.33
C ILE A 10 -9.11 -15.31 2.71
N ARG A 11 -7.83 -15.62 2.87
CA ARG A 11 -7.25 -16.10 4.13
C ARG A 11 -5.75 -15.86 4.21
N ILE A 12 -5.22 -15.95 5.42
CA ILE A 12 -3.78 -15.98 5.69
C ILE A 12 -3.38 -17.42 6.05
N GLU A 13 -2.38 -17.95 5.34
CA GLU A 13 -1.72 -19.21 5.64
C GLU A 13 -0.29 -18.93 6.13
N ASP A 14 0.24 -19.80 6.98
CA ASP A 14 1.60 -19.71 7.55
C ASP A 14 1.93 -18.35 8.21
N ASN A 15 0.92 -17.59 8.64
CA ASN A 15 0.99 -16.24 9.22
C ASN A 15 1.42 -15.09 8.27
N HIS A 16 1.82 -15.38 7.04
CA HIS A 16 2.32 -14.34 6.11
C HIS A 16 1.90 -14.55 4.64
N ILE A 17 1.32 -15.70 4.28
CA ILE A 17 0.89 -15.97 2.91
C ILE A 17 -0.58 -15.61 2.74
N LEU A 18 -0.86 -14.53 2.03
CA LEU A 18 -2.21 -14.15 1.62
C LEU A 18 -2.66 -15.05 0.46
N LYS A 19 -3.76 -15.78 0.64
CA LYS A 19 -4.37 -16.60 -0.41
C LYS A 19 -5.80 -16.17 -0.68
N ALA A 20 -6.18 -16.18 -1.96
CA ALA A 20 -7.56 -15.98 -2.38
C ALA A 20 -7.79 -16.55 -3.79
N ARG A 21 -9.06 -16.68 -4.17
CA ARG A 21 -9.47 -16.83 -5.57
C ARG A 21 -9.79 -15.45 -6.11
N LEU A 22 -9.09 -15.02 -7.15
CA LEU A 22 -9.20 -13.68 -7.72
C LEU A 22 -9.92 -13.73 -9.08
N ALA A 23 -10.84 -12.78 -9.29
CA ALA A 23 -11.52 -12.63 -10.56
C ALA A 23 -10.55 -12.10 -11.64
N THR A 24 -10.66 -12.64 -12.84
CA THR A 24 -9.95 -12.22 -14.06
C THR A 24 -10.81 -11.29 -14.90
N VAL A 25 -10.21 -10.60 -15.88
CA VAL A 25 -10.97 -9.74 -16.81
C VAL A 25 -11.90 -10.52 -17.73
N SER A 26 -11.66 -11.82 -17.93
CA SER A 26 -12.55 -12.72 -18.67
C SER A 26 -13.76 -13.20 -17.86
N GLY A 27 -13.81 -12.91 -16.56
CA GLY A 27 -14.85 -13.38 -15.64
C GLY A 27 -14.57 -14.78 -15.05
N ASP A 28 -13.40 -15.36 -15.33
CA ASP A 28 -12.93 -16.58 -14.69
C ASP A 28 -12.30 -16.29 -13.33
N TRP A 29 -12.10 -17.33 -12.51
CA TRP A 29 -11.44 -17.25 -11.20
C TRP A 29 -10.10 -17.95 -11.22
N ARG A 30 -9.08 -17.35 -10.61
CA ARG A 30 -7.74 -17.94 -10.44
C ARG A 30 -7.33 -17.99 -8.98
N ASP A 31 -6.79 -19.13 -8.54
CA ASP A 31 -6.10 -19.20 -7.26
C ASP A 31 -4.83 -18.34 -7.34
N ALA A 32 -4.68 -17.45 -6.36
CA ALA A 32 -3.53 -16.58 -6.23
C ALA A 32 -3.02 -16.61 -4.78
N GLU A 33 -1.71 -16.44 -4.66
CA GLU A 33 -1.03 -16.28 -3.38
C GLU A 33 -0.08 -15.10 -3.46
N PHE A 34 0.15 -14.46 -2.32
CA PHE A 34 1.04 -13.33 -2.17
C PHE A 34 1.74 -13.40 -0.82
N ASP A 35 3.06 -13.31 -0.83
CA ASP A 35 3.86 -13.30 0.38
C ASP A 35 3.91 -11.90 0.97
N LEU A 36 3.34 -11.72 2.16
CA LEU A 36 3.32 -10.44 2.85
C LEU A 36 4.69 -10.05 3.41
N ASP A 37 5.61 -11.00 3.62
CA ASP A 37 6.99 -10.69 4.05
C ASP A 37 7.78 -9.97 2.95
N GLU A 38 7.32 -9.98 1.70
CA GLU A 38 7.94 -9.20 0.62
C GLU A 38 7.71 -7.69 0.78
N VAL A 39 6.69 -7.27 1.54
CA VAL A 39 6.21 -5.88 1.54
C VAL A 39 5.84 -5.31 2.92
N LEU A 40 5.72 -6.17 3.94
CA LEU A 40 5.46 -5.75 5.31
C LEU A 40 6.71 -5.99 6.17
N GLY A 41 7.09 -4.97 6.94
CA GLY A 41 8.16 -5.04 7.91
C GLY A 41 7.71 -4.68 9.32
N ASN A 42 8.59 -4.97 10.28
CA ASN A 42 8.46 -4.54 11.66
C ASN A 42 9.62 -3.62 12.04
N GLN A 43 9.32 -2.34 12.28
CA GLN A 43 10.26 -1.38 12.82
C GLN A 43 9.98 -1.12 14.30
N ASN A 44 10.67 -1.85 15.17
CA ASN A 44 10.61 -1.69 16.63
C ASN A 44 9.17 -1.80 17.21
N GLY A 45 8.41 -2.80 16.79
CA GLY A 45 7.02 -3.02 17.19
C GLY A 45 5.99 -2.22 16.38
N MET A 46 6.39 -1.62 15.26
CA MET A 46 5.52 -0.89 14.34
C MET A 46 5.46 -1.62 13.01
N ILE A 47 4.26 -1.97 12.55
CA ILE A 47 4.06 -2.53 11.22
C ILE A 47 4.14 -1.41 10.18
N HIS A 48 4.79 -1.67 9.05
CA HIS A 48 4.85 -0.71 7.94
C HIS A 48 4.95 -1.41 6.59
N TRP A 49 4.48 -0.71 5.55
CA TRP A 49 4.69 -1.05 4.14
C TRP A 49 6.13 -0.78 3.71
N ASP A 50 6.53 -1.35 2.57
CA ASP A 50 7.89 -1.27 2.00
C ASP A 50 8.98 -1.88 2.90
N GLY A 51 8.57 -2.56 3.96
CA GLY A 51 9.44 -3.35 4.82
C GLY A 51 9.54 -4.79 4.33
N ARG A 52 10.21 -5.63 5.13
CA ARG A 52 10.32 -7.06 4.87
C ARG A 52 10.28 -7.88 6.16
N ASP A 53 9.94 -9.15 5.99
CA ASP A 53 10.10 -10.20 7.01
C ASP A 53 9.42 -9.88 8.36
N PHE A 54 8.26 -9.20 8.35
CA PHE A 54 7.52 -8.89 9.59
C PHE A 54 7.20 -10.18 10.38
N SER A 55 6.95 -11.28 9.67
CA SER A 55 6.55 -12.56 10.26
C SER A 55 7.57 -13.10 11.26
N GLN A 56 8.86 -12.79 11.07
CA GLN A 56 9.96 -13.23 11.94
C GLN A 56 9.85 -12.71 13.39
N SER A 57 9.07 -11.66 13.58
CA SER A 57 8.87 -10.99 14.87
C SER A 57 7.38 -10.82 15.23
N ALA A 58 6.51 -11.48 14.47
CA ALA A 58 5.07 -11.44 14.59
C ALA A 58 4.52 -12.62 15.42
N HIS A 59 3.50 -12.33 16.21
CA HIS A 59 2.72 -13.31 16.96
C HIS A 59 1.22 -13.00 16.81
N ASP A 60 0.36 -13.98 17.10
CA ASP A 60 -1.10 -13.83 17.09
C ASP A 60 -1.66 -13.23 15.79
N VAL A 61 -1.11 -13.65 14.64
CA VAL A 61 -1.56 -13.15 13.33
C VAL A 61 -2.98 -13.63 13.06
N THR A 62 -3.88 -12.68 12.84
CA THR A 62 -5.28 -12.92 12.52
C THR A 62 -5.73 -12.04 11.37
N PHE A 63 -6.72 -12.51 10.62
CA PHE A 63 -7.25 -11.80 9.46
C PHE A 63 -8.78 -11.78 9.52
N SER A 64 -9.35 -10.62 9.24
CA SER A 64 -10.80 -10.41 9.21
C SER A 64 -11.18 -9.33 8.20
N ILE A 65 -12.37 -9.48 7.62
CA ILE A 65 -13.04 -8.41 6.88
C ILE A 65 -13.92 -7.67 7.88
N GLU A 66 -13.63 -6.38 8.10
CA GLU A 66 -14.20 -5.61 9.20
C GLU A 66 -14.95 -4.36 8.75
N GLY A 67 -15.95 -3.97 9.54
CA GLY A 67 -16.72 -2.74 9.34
C GLY A 67 -17.70 -2.80 8.17
N GLY A 68 -18.49 -1.72 8.02
CA GLY A 68 -19.47 -1.61 6.93
C GLY A 68 -18.85 -1.35 5.55
N ALA A 69 -17.55 -1.05 5.50
CA ALA A 69 -16.79 -0.86 4.27
C ALA A 69 -16.01 -2.13 3.85
N GLU A 70 -16.21 -3.26 4.55
CA GLU A 70 -15.61 -4.56 4.23
C GLU A 70 -14.08 -4.53 4.12
N VAL A 71 -13.42 -3.90 5.09
CA VAL A 71 -11.97 -3.67 5.08
C VAL A 71 -11.22 -4.95 5.44
N PRO A 72 -10.29 -5.45 4.60
CA PRO A 72 -9.48 -6.64 4.90
C PRO A 72 -8.31 -6.29 5.83
N VAL A 73 -8.50 -6.50 7.13
CA VAL A 73 -7.55 -6.14 8.18
C VAL A 73 -6.72 -7.34 8.60
N LEU A 74 -5.39 -7.18 8.59
CA LEU A 74 -4.44 -8.09 9.24
C LEU A 74 -4.12 -7.52 10.63
N ARG A 75 -4.33 -8.30 11.69
CA ARG A 75 -3.99 -7.96 13.06
C ARG A 75 -2.84 -8.83 13.54
N VAL A 76 -1.88 -8.24 14.24
CA VAL A 76 -0.64 -8.90 14.65
C VAL A 76 -0.07 -8.28 15.92
N SER A 77 0.60 -9.09 16.74
CA SER A 77 1.45 -8.63 17.85
C SER A 77 2.91 -8.61 17.38
N LEU A 78 3.52 -7.42 17.30
CA LEU A 78 4.89 -7.24 16.85
C LEU A 78 5.85 -6.97 18.02
N ARG A 79 6.98 -7.68 18.03
CA ARG A 79 8.02 -7.50 19.04
C ARG A 79 8.94 -6.33 18.70
N SER A 80 9.28 -5.51 19.69
CA SER A 80 10.27 -4.44 19.61
C SER A 80 11.68 -4.94 19.93
N ASN A 81 12.68 -4.09 19.71
CA ASN A 81 14.08 -4.42 20.00
C ASN A 81 14.34 -4.63 21.50
N ASN A 82 13.49 -4.08 22.36
CA ASN A 82 13.57 -4.24 23.81
C ASN A 82 12.86 -5.51 24.32
N GLY A 83 12.19 -6.25 23.42
CA GLY A 83 11.41 -7.43 23.76
C GLY A 83 9.94 -7.15 24.10
N ASP A 84 9.52 -5.88 24.17
CA ASP A 84 8.12 -5.50 24.36
C ASP A 84 7.29 -5.85 23.12
N GLU A 85 6.06 -6.31 23.31
CA GLU A 85 5.14 -6.67 22.22
C GLU A 85 4.01 -5.67 22.10
N TYR A 86 3.69 -5.31 20.86
CA TYR A 86 2.69 -4.30 20.55
C TYR A 86 1.67 -4.84 19.56
N SER A 87 0.39 -4.71 19.90
CA SER A 87 -0.70 -5.00 18.96
C SER A 87 -0.76 -3.95 17.86
N ARG A 88 -0.82 -4.41 16.62
CA ARG A 88 -0.87 -3.62 15.40
C ARG A 88 -1.90 -4.21 14.45
N ASP A 89 -2.41 -3.35 13.60
CA ASP A 89 -3.27 -3.72 12.49
C ASP A 89 -2.85 -2.99 11.22
N VAL A 90 -3.08 -3.63 10.08
CA VAL A 90 -2.84 -3.06 8.76
C VAL A 90 -3.99 -3.44 7.82
N ASN A 91 -4.48 -2.46 7.07
CA ASN A 91 -5.46 -2.70 6.03
C ASN A 91 -4.76 -3.13 4.75
N LEU A 92 -4.88 -4.40 4.37
CA LEU A 92 -4.20 -4.95 3.20
C LEU A 92 -4.68 -4.31 1.88
N SER A 93 -5.90 -3.78 1.85
CA SER A 93 -6.44 -3.12 0.66
C SER A 93 -5.83 -1.77 0.34
N GLU A 94 -4.99 -1.22 1.22
CA GLU A 94 -4.27 0.03 1.00
C GLU A 94 -3.26 -0.07 -0.15
N ARG A 95 -2.59 -1.23 -0.28
CA ARG A 95 -1.51 -1.42 -1.26
C ARG A 95 -1.57 -2.73 -2.04
N ILE A 96 -2.46 -3.64 -1.69
CA ILE A 96 -2.65 -4.90 -2.42
C ILE A 96 -3.91 -4.81 -3.26
N ARG A 97 -3.78 -5.15 -4.55
CA ARG A 97 -4.86 -5.09 -5.53
C ARG A 97 -4.95 -6.38 -6.34
N ASN A 98 -6.12 -6.61 -6.94
CA ASN A 98 -6.30 -7.66 -7.93
C ASN A 98 -6.12 -7.06 -9.34
N GLU A 99 -5.23 -7.64 -10.13
CA GLU A 99 -5.03 -7.31 -11.54
C GLU A 99 -5.06 -8.60 -12.38
N ASP A 100 -6.16 -8.82 -13.10
CA ASP A 100 -6.41 -10.00 -13.95
C ASP A 100 -6.14 -11.36 -13.26
N GLY A 101 -6.65 -11.51 -12.03
CA GLY A 101 -6.51 -12.74 -11.26
C GLY A 101 -5.13 -12.91 -10.61
N ARG A 102 -4.42 -11.80 -10.35
CA ARG A 102 -3.10 -11.79 -9.68
C ARG A 102 -3.07 -10.70 -8.61
N PHE A 103 -2.42 -10.99 -7.50
CA PHE A 103 -2.08 -9.96 -6.53
C PHE A 103 -0.99 -9.06 -7.08
N ILE A 104 -1.18 -7.76 -6.98
CA ILE A 104 -0.17 -6.75 -7.28
C ILE A 104 0.01 -5.88 -6.05
N TYR A 105 1.27 -5.61 -5.72
CA TYR A 105 1.66 -4.66 -4.71
C TYR A 105 1.99 -3.31 -5.36
N GLY A 106 1.52 -2.22 -4.75
CA GLY A 106 1.83 -0.86 -5.16
C GLY A 106 0.69 -0.15 -5.88
N GLY A 107 0.77 1.18 -5.90
CA GLY A 107 -0.23 2.06 -6.47
C GLY A 107 -1.41 2.29 -5.53
N THR A 108 -1.36 3.38 -4.79
CA THR A 108 -2.55 4.24 -4.82
C THR A 108 -2.68 4.72 -6.27
N ASP A 109 -3.87 4.85 -6.81
CA ASP A 109 -4.06 5.40 -8.17
C ASP A 109 -3.36 6.78 -8.36
N SER A 110 -2.97 7.42 -7.25
CA SER A 110 -2.13 8.62 -7.15
C SER A 110 -0.69 8.44 -7.64
N GLU A 111 0.00 7.31 -7.42
CA GLU A 111 1.39 7.12 -7.90
C GLU A 111 1.47 7.04 -9.43
N SER A 112 0.54 6.31 -10.06
CA SER A 112 0.49 6.20 -11.53
C SER A 112 0.06 7.52 -12.18
N LYS A 113 -0.93 8.22 -11.62
CA LYS A 113 -1.37 9.54 -12.09
C LYS A 113 -0.31 10.61 -11.87
N LEU A 114 0.39 10.60 -10.74
CA LEU A 114 1.50 11.52 -10.46
C LEU A 114 2.67 11.25 -11.41
N ARG A 115 2.98 9.99 -11.74
CA ARG A 115 4.01 9.65 -12.75
C ARG A 115 3.62 10.12 -14.16
N GLU A 116 2.36 9.97 -14.56
CA GLU A 116 1.85 10.49 -15.84
C GLU A 116 1.84 12.03 -15.89
N TRP A 117 1.58 12.68 -14.74
CA TRP A 117 1.52 14.14 -14.61
C TRP A 117 2.89 14.82 -14.51
N LEU A 118 3.85 14.22 -13.80
CA LEU A 118 5.23 14.73 -13.67
C LEU A 118 6.04 14.57 -14.96
N CYS A 119 5.66 13.63 -15.83
CA CYS A 119 6.44 13.33 -17.03
C CYS A 119 5.52 13.05 -18.25
N PRO A 120 4.79 14.07 -18.75
CA PRO A 120 3.97 13.95 -19.96
C PRO A 120 4.81 13.81 -21.25
N ASP A 121 6.08 14.20 -21.19
CA ASP A 121 7.15 13.97 -22.17
C ASP A 121 8.38 13.42 -21.42
N PRO A 122 9.26 12.59 -22.03
CA PRO A 122 10.42 12.04 -21.34
C PRO A 122 11.28 13.18 -20.79
N CYS A 123 11.30 13.29 -19.46
CA CYS A 123 11.96 14.35 -18.72
C CYS A 123 13.44 14.43 -19.11
N GLU A 124 13.81 15.36 -19.99
CA GLU A 124 15.20 15.68 -20.25
C GLU A 124 15.77 16.40 -19.01
N GLY A 125 16.66 15.72 -18.29
CA GLY A 125 17.54 16.35 -17.31
C GLY A 125 17.21 16.20 -15.83
N ILE A 126 16.16 15.43 -15.46
CA ILE A 126 15.95 15.04 -14.07
C ILE A 126 16.14 13.51 -13.97
N GLU A 127 17.28 13.08 -13.44
CA GLU A 127 17.55 11.67 -13.13
C GLU A 127 16.79 11.29 -11.85
N ILE A 128 15.47 11.08 -11.96
CA ILE A 128 14.74 10.46 -10.85
C ILE A 128 14.88 8.96 -10.99
N ASN A 129 15.65 8.37 -10.09
CA ASN A 129 15.86 6.93 -10.03
C ASN A 129 14.52 6.24 -9.69
N PRO A 130 14.03 5.30 -10.52
CA PRO A 130 12.74 4.63 -10.31
C PRO A 130 12.61 3.89 -8.97
N ASN A 131 13.74 3.60 -8.31
CA ASN A 131 13.82 2.86 -7.05
C ASN A 131 14.02 3.75 -5.81
N ASP A 132 14.20 5.06 -5.98
CA ASP A 132 14.34 5.96 -4.82
C ASP A 132 12.94 6.31 -4.32
N GLU A 133 12.74 6.24 -3.00
CA GLU A 133 11.46 6.35 -2.32
C GLU A 133 10.77 7.69 -2.64
N TRP A 134 9.90 7.70 -3.67
CA TRP A 134 9.22 8.88 -4.21
C TRP A 134 8.39 9.65 -3.18
N TRP A 135 8.04 9.02 -2.06
CA TRP A 135 7.45 9.67 -0.89
C TRP A 135 8.34 10.76 -0.27
N MET A 136 9.67 10.67 -0.41
CA MET A 136 10.59 11.72 0.06
C MET A 136 10.46 13.02 -0.73
N VAL A 137 10.02 12.96 -1.99
CA VAL A 137 9.81 14.16 -2.81
C VAL A 137 8.63 14.97 -2.28
N LEU A 138 7.58 14.32 -1.78
CA LEU A 138 6.41 15.02 -1.22
C LEU A 138 6.65 15.61 0.18
N ASP A 139 7.68 15.15 0.90
CA ASP A 139 8.03 15.63 2.25
C ASP A 139 9.16 16.68 2.24
N ASP A 140 9.86 16.85 1.11
CA ASP A 140 10.89 17.86 0.90
C ASP A 140 10.38 19.00 0.00
N SER A 141 10.03 20.13 0.63
CA SER A 141 9.54 21.32 -0.07
C SER A 141 10.55 21.94 -1.03
N ASP A 142 11.84 21.65 -0.88
CA ASP A 142 12.89 22.16 -1.77
C ASP A 142 13.02 21.28 -3.04
N LEU A 143 12.57 20.02 -2.99
CA LEU A 143 12.48 19.11 -4.14
C LEU A 143 11.11 19.15 -4.85
N PHE A 144 10.08 19.66 -4.17
CA PHE A 144 8.72 19.78 -4.67
C PHE A 144 8.23 21.24 -4.66
N ASP A 145 8.93 22.10 -5.41
CA ASP A 145 8.46 23.46 -5.70
C ASP A 145 7.51 23.45 -6.91
N VAL A 146 6.22 23.34 -6.63
CA VAL A 146 5.14 23.41 -7.63
C VAL A 146 4.77 24.84 -8.01
N GLY A 147 5.43 25.86 -7.43
CA GLY A 147 5.20 27.28 -7.71
C GLY A 147 3.71 27.67 -7.76
N ASP A 148 3.33 28.44 -8.76
CA ASP A 148 1.95 28.90 -8.98
C ASP A 148 1.01 27.80 -9.55
N HIS A 149 1.49 26.55 -9.68
CA HIS A 149 0.71 25.44 -10.27
C HIS A 149 -0.01 24.57 -9.24
N LEU A 150 -0.05 24.99 -7.98
CA LEU A 150 -0.75 24.33 -6.87
C LEU A 150 -2.21 24.00 -7.17
N GLU A 151 -2.95 24.88 -7.87
CA GLU A 151 -4.35 24.60 -8.26
C GLU A 151 -4.45 23.37 -9.18
N ARG A 152 -3.48 23.17 -10.07
CA ARG A 152 -3.43 22.04 -11.01
C ARG A 152 -3.09 20.73 -10.32
N VAL A 153 -2.37 20.77 -9.19
CA VAL A 153 -2.10 19.60 -8.34
C VAL A 153 -3.40 19.10 -7.73
N TYR A 154 -4.22 19.99 -7.18
CA TYR A 154 -5.49 19.62 -6.54
C TYR A 154 -6.57 19.15 -7.53
N ASP A 155 -6.52 19.61 -8.78
CA ASP A 155 -7.39 19.08 -9.84
C ASP A 155 -7.06 17.63 -10.22
N VAL A 156 -5.78 17.24 -10.09
CA VAL A 156 -5.27 15.90 -10.48
C VAL A 156 -5.24 14.93 -9.30
N LEU A 157 -4.93 15.44 -8.11
CA LEU A 157 -4.83 14.73 -6.84
C LEU A 157 -5.70 15.43 -5.77
N PRO A 158 -7.04 15.43 -5.93
CA PRO A 158 -7.97 16.09 -5.01
C PRO A 158 -7.86 15.57 -3.57
N GLU A 159 -7.35 14.36 -3.37
CA GLU A 159 -7.07 13.77 -2.07
C GLU A 159 -6.01 14.52 -1.25
N LEU A 160 -5.07 15.24 -1.88
CA LEU A 160 -4.09 16.06 -1.17
C LEU A 160 -4.74 17.32 -0.55
N ALA A 161 -5.85 17.80 -1.11
CA ALA A 161 -6.61 18.91 -0.55
C ALA A 161 -7.23 18.52 0.81
N VAL A 162 -7.64 17.26 0.96
CA VAL A 162 -8.22 16.73 2.21
C VAL A 162 -7.18 16.72 3.34
N TYR A 163 -5.90 16.49 3.03
CA TYR A 163 -4.82 16.51 4.02
C TYR A 163 -4.51 17.92 4.56
N SER A 164 -4.66 18.97 3.73
CA SER A 164 -4.50 20.36 4.17
C SER A 164 -5.63 20.87 5.09
N ALA A 165 -6.83 20.29 4.98
CA ALA A 165 -8.00 20.72 5.75
C ALA A 165 -8.00 20.24 7.21
N ASN A 166 -7.21 19.21 7.54
CA ASN A 166 -7.08 18.66 8.89
C ASN A 166 -5.93 19.27 9.70
N ARG A 167 -5.28 20.33 9.20
CA ARG A 167 -4.19 21.06 9.89
C ARG A 167 -4.55 22.48 10.36
N THR A 168 -5.84 22.81 10.42
CA THR A 168 -6.34 24.03 11.10
C THR A 168 -6.91 23.74 12.47
#